data_AF-A0A2G5TJK6-F1
#
_entry.id   AF-A0A2G5TJK6-F1
#
_cell.length_a   1.000
_cell.length_b   1.000
_cell.length_c   1.000
_cell.angle_alpha   90.00
_cell.angle_beta   90.00
_cell.angle_gamma   90.00
#
_symmetry.space_group_name_H-M   'P 1'
#
loop_
_entity.id
_entity.type
_entity.pdbx_description
1 polymer ?
#
loop_
_entity_poly.entity_id
_entity_poly.type
_entity_poly.pdbx_seq_one_letter_code
_entity_poly.pdbx_strand_id
1 'polypeptide(L)'
;MGLILSILAESKTHYEKDKHEWVNYCNLNQMVYFDVGFETGVPMGRVIVEMNGAMKKNLSELFVKIARGDFVHPAYGKKIEYTGTVFHHISSSKNMIMGGDVLYGNGCGGCAPVCRKVFQESNVSSAVPNTRGKVILLPSDTNPSVFSSMFYILLDQSGPSVVDGCSIGDVIEGIEILEQIVKDYGTENGRPTKKLIIHKCGHL
;
A
#
# COMPACT_ATOMS: atom_id res chain seq x y z
N MET A 1 62.16 -0.82 -3.98
CA MET A 1 61.66 -1.87 -3.08
C MET A 1 61.31 -1.22 -1.75
N GLY A 2 60.00 -1.11 -1.45
CA GLY A 2 59.41 -0.89 -0.11
C GLY A 2 59.76 0.41 0.64
N LEU A 3 58.94 0.97 1.52
CA LEU A 3 57.57 0.68 1.92
C LEU A 3 57.12 1.87 2.80
N ILE A 4 55.98 2.47 2.44
CA ILE A 4 54.87 2.96 3.29
C ILE A 4 55.11 4.12 4.29
N LEU A 5 54.30 5.16 4.06
CA LEU A 5 53.93 6.25 4.96
C LEU A 5 53.40 5.74 6.32
N SER A 6 53.95 6.24 7.42
CA SER A 6 53.28 6.19 8.73
C SER A 6 52.65 7.55 9.02
N ILE A 7 51.41 7.72 8.58
CA ILE A 7 50.50 8.78 9.03
C ILE A 7 50.08 8.42 10.46
N LEU A 8 50.67 9.08 11.44
CA LEU A 8 50.07 9.25 12.77
C LEU A 8 49.14 10.46 12.67
N ALA A 9 47.92 10.21 12.18
CA ALA A 9 46.80 11.12 12.36
C ALA A 9 45.79 10.38 13.22
N GLU A 10 45.73 10.77 14.49
CA GLU A 10 44.70 10.39 15.43
C GLU A 10 43.32 10.72 14.83
N SER A 11 42.64 9.74 14.24
CA SER A 11 41.20 9.87 14.01
C SER A 11 40.51 9.57 15.34
N LYS A 12 40.28 10.65 16.10
CA LYS A 12 39.24 10.66 17.12
C LYS A 12 37.93 10.28 16.43
N THR A 13 37.49 9.04 16.55
CA THR A 13 36.11 8.68 16.26
C THR A 13 35.27 9.35 17.33
N HIS A 14 34.84 10.58 17.05
CA HIS A 14 33.70 11.18 17.72
C HIS A 14 32.52 10.25 17.46
N TYR A 15 32.24 9.38 18.41
CA TYR A 15 30.96 8.68 18.47
C TYR A 15 29.93 9.74 18.83
N GLU A 16 29.30 10.31 17.81
CA GLU A 16 28.21 11.25 17.97
C GLU A 16 27.06 10.45 18.59
N LYS A 17 26.76 10.72 19.86
CA LYS A 17 25.58 10.14 20.53
C LYS A 17 24.36 10.76 19.86
N ASP A 18 23.83 10.07 18.85
CA ASP A 18 22.50 10.37 18.34
C ASP A 18 21.54 10.42 19.52
N LYS A 19 20.87 11.56 19.68
CA LYS A 19 19.83 11.75 20.70
C LYS A 19 18.70 10.79 20.35
N HIS A 20 18.70 9.61 20.97
CA HIS A 20 17.56 8.72 20.89
C HIS A 20 16.40 9.34 21.66
N GLU A 21 15.48 9.97 20.93
CA GLU A 21 14.20 10.38 21.48
C GLU A 21 13.33 9.12 21.69
N TRP A 22 12.74 9.03 22.87
CA TRP A 22 11.75 8.00 23.17
C TRP A 22 10.49 8.27 22.36
N VAL A 23 10.32 7.56 21.26
CA VAL A 23 9.03 7.54 20.56
C VAL A 23 8.08 6.68 21.39
N ASN A 24 7.03 7.28 21.92
CA ASN A 24 5.97 6.53 22.58
C ASN A 24 5.38 5.54 21.57
N TYR A 25 5.37 4.24 21.88
CA TYR A 25 4.80 3.21 21.01
C TYR A 25 3.37 3.52 20.55
N CYS A 26 2.59 4.23 21.37
CA CYS A 26 1.24 4.66 21.03
C CYS A 26 1.18 5.75 19.93
N ASN A 27 2.32 6.35 19.55
CA ASN A 27 2.44 7.36 18.51
C ASN A 27 3.05 6.82 17.22
N LEU A 28 3.41 5.53 17.15
CA LEU A 28 3.89 4.93 15.91
C LEU A 28 2.72 4.71 14.96
N ASN A 29 2.91 5.11 13.70
CA ASN A 29 1.96 4.80 12.64
C ASN A 29 1.90 3.29 12.42
N GLN A 30 0.70 2.78 12.17
CA GLN A 30 0.52 1.37 11.82
C GLN A 30 1.16 1.09 10.46
N MET A 31 1.78 -0.07 10.31
CA MET A 31 2.39 -0.48 9.04
C MET A 31 1.74 -1.76 8.53
N VAL A 32 1.56 -1.82 7.21
CA VAL A 32 1.04 -2.99 6.49
C VAL A 32 2.08 -3.45 5.49
N TYR A 33 2.33 -4.75 5.41
CA TYR A 33 3.20 -5.32 4.37
C TYR A 33 2.40 -6.12 3.33
N PHE A 34 2.91 -6.14 2.10
CA PHE A 34 2.48 -7.00 1.00
C PHE A 34 3.66 -7.74 0.41
N ASP A 35 3.61 -9.07 0.42
CA ASP A 35 4.52 -9.92 -0.36
C ASP A 35 3.92 -10.09 -1.76
N VAL A 36 4.52 -9.42 -2.75
CA VAL A 36 4.03 -9.38 -4.13
C VAL A 36 4.78 -10.37 -4.99
N GLY A 37 4.07 -11.03 -5.91
CA GLY A 37 4.67 -11.95 -6.86
C GLY A 37 3.71 -12.37 -7.97
N PHE A 38 4.18 -13.24 -8.85
CA PHE A 38 3.34 -13.85 -9.88
C PHE A 38 2.46 -14.94 -9.26
N GLU A 39 1.26 -15.15 -9.82
CA GLU A 39 0.38 -16.26 -9.39
C GLU A 39 1.09 -17.63 -9.37
N THR A 40 2.08 -17.83 -10.23
CA THR A 40 2.90 -19.05 -10.29
C THR A 40 3.76 -19.29 -9.05
N GLY A 41 3.84 -18.33 -8.12
CA GLY A 41 4.64 -18.42 -6.90
C GLY A 41 6.02 -17.77 -6.99
N VAL A 42 6.38 -17.18 -8.14
CA VAL A 42 7.66 -16.47 -8.29
C VAL A 42 7.56 -15.11 -7.57
N PRO A 43 8.38 -14.86 -6.53
CA PRO A 43 8.30 -13.63 -5.75
C PRO A 43 8.90 -12.44 -6.53
N MET A 44 8.28 -11.27 -6.41
CA MET A 44 8.80 -9.98 -6.88
C MET A 44 9.42 -9.18 -5.73
N GLY A 45 8.85 -9.26 -4.54
CA GLY A 45 9.41 -8.65 -3.33
C GLY A 45 8.34 -8.18 -2.35
N ARG A 46 8.76 -7.42 -1.35
CA ARG A 46 7.88 -6.90 -0.28
C ARG A 46 7.69 -5.40 -0.42
N VAL A 47 6.44 -4.96 -0.24
CA VAL A 47 6.05 -3.56 -0.13
C VAL A 47 5.62 -3.29 1.30
N ILE A 48 6.06 -2.18 1.89
CA ILE A 48 5.62 -1.73 3.22
C ILE A 48 4.93 -0.38 3.09
N VAL A 49 3.74 -0.29 3.67
CA VAL A 49 2.91 0.91 3.69
C VAL A 49 2.78 1.41 5.12
N GLU A 50 3.18 2.64 5.37
CA GLU A 50 2.93 3.36 6.60
C GLU A 50 1.56 4.06 6.54
N MET A 51 0.71 3.85 7.53
CA MET A 51 -0.64 4.43 7.58
C MET A 51 -0.63 5.85 8.13
N ASN A 52 -1.41 6.75 7.54
CA ASN A 52 -1.64 8.09 8.08
C ASN A 52 -2.78 8.08 9.12
N GLY A 53 -2.49 7.51 10.28
CA GLY A 53 -3.47 7.31 11.35
C GLY A 53 -3.99 8.61 11.98
N ALA A 54 -3.23 9.70 11.91
CA ALA A 54 -3.60 10.98 12.52
C ALA A 54 -4.77 11.67 11.80
N MET A 55 -4.80 11.62 10.46
CA MET A 55 -5.80 12.32 9.66
C MET A 55 -7.01 11.45 9.30
N LYS A 56 -6.81 10.13 9.16
CA LYS A 56 -7.80 9.20 8.59
C LYS A 56 -7.90 7.87 9.33
N LYS A 57 -7.89 7.94 10.67
CA LYS A 57 -7.86 6.78 11.60
C LYS A 57 -8.82 5.65 11.21
N ASN A 58 -10.09 5.95 10.93
CA ASN A 58 -11.09 4.91 10.60
C ASN A 58 -10.74 4.13 9.33
N LEU A 59 -10.22 4.82 8.30
CA LEU A 59 -9.88 4.20 7.01
C LEU A 59 -8.55 3.45 7.08
N SER A 60 -7.58 3.98 7.83
CA SER A 60 -6.34 3.27 8.13
C SER A 60 -6.59 2.01 8.94
N GLU A 61 -7.43 2.08 9.99
CA GLU A 61 -7.86 0.90 10.76
C GLU A 61 -8.58 -0.13 9.90
N LEU A 62 -9.43 0.32 8.98
CA LEU A 62 -10.09 -0.54 8.00
C LEU A 62 -9.07 -1.32 7.18
N PHE A 63 -8.14 -0.61 6.53
CA PHE A 63 -7.13 -1.22 5.67
C PHE A 63 -6.26 -2.24 6.44
N VAL A 64 -5.85 -1.88 7.66
CA VAL A 64 -5.11 -2.76 8.56
C VAL A 64 -5.91 -4.01 8.94
N LYS A 65 -7.19 -3.87 9.30
CA LYS A 65 -8.06 -4.99 9.66
C LYS A 65 -8.29 -5.94 8.48
N ILE A 66 -8.42 -5.42 7.25
CA ILE A 66 -8.47 -6.26 6.04
C ILE A 66 -7.12 -6.97 5.84
N ALA A 67 -5.98 -6.28 5.96
CA ALA A 67 -4.67 -6.90 5.80
C ALA A 67 -4.40 -8.02 6.82
N ARG A 68 -4.96 -7.94 8.03
CA ARG A 68 -4.92 -9.01 9.04
C ARG A 68 -5.96 -10.11 8.81
N GLY A 69 -6.99 -9.80 8.04
CA GLY A 69 -8.17 -10.63 7.82
C GLY A 69 -9.09 -10.72 9.04
N ASP A 70 -9.21 -9.64 9.81
CA ASP A 70 -10.05 -9.60 11.01
C ASP A 70 -11.57 -9.69 10.69
N PHE A 71 -11.94 -9.66 9.41
CA PHE A 71 -13.31 -9.70 8.92
C PHE A 71 -13.67 -11.04 8.27
N VAL A 72 -14.92 -11.46 8.41
CA VAL A 72 -15.50 -12.61 7.72
C VAL A 72 -16.72 -12.16 6.95
N HIS A 73 -16.82 -12.55 5.68
CA HIS A 73 -17.97 -12.21 4.85
C HIS A 73 -19.21 -12.98 5.33
N PRO A 74 -20.31 -12.30 5.73
CA PRO A 74 -21.43 -12.97 6.38
C PRO A 74 -22.17 -13.94 5.45
N ALA A 75 -22.20 -13.67 4.14
CA ALA A 75 -22.86 -14.56 3.17
C ALA A 75 -21.99 -15.73 2.70
N TYR A 76 -20.66 -15.60 2.71
CA TYR A 76 -19.74 -16.59 2.12
C TYR A 76 -18.93 -17.37 3.17
N GLY A 77 -18.92 -16.90 4.42
CA GLY A 77 -18.14 -17.50 5.51
C GLY A 77 -16.62 -17.43 5.34
N LYS A 78 -16.14 -16.70 4.32
CA LYS A 78 -14.70 -16.56 4.01
C LYS A 78 -14.10 -15.34 4.70
N LYS A 79 -12.85 -15.46 5.13
CA LYS A 79 -12.03 -14.35 5.63
C LYS A 79 -11.89 -13.28 4.53
N ILE A 80 -12.09 -12.02 4.87
CA ILE A 80 -11.88 -10.89 3.95
C ILE A 80 -10.47 -10.37 4.21
N GLU A 81 -9.54 -10.70 3.31
CA GLU A 81 -8.15 -10.29 3.40
C GLU A 81 -7.51 -10.06 2.03
N TYR A 82 -6.38 -9.35 2.00
CA TYR A 82 -5.66 -9.08 0.75
C TYR A 82 -4.79 -10.25 0.27
N THR A 83 -4.52 -11.23 1.14
CA THR A 83 -3.77 -12.44 0.75
C THR A 83 -4.52 -13.21 -0.35
N GLY A 84 -3.82 -13.52 -1.43
CA GLY A 84 -4.37 -14.17 -2.63
C GLY A 84 -5.09 -13.24 -3.60
N THR A 85 -5.24 -11.94 -3.28
CA THR A 85 -5.90 -10.99 -4.19
C THR A 85 -4.98 -10.57 -5.34
N VAL A 86 -5.61 -10.20 -6.45
CA VAL A 86 -4.94 -9.85 -7.71
C VAL A 86 -4.81 -8.33 -7.82
N PHE A 87 -3.68 -7.88 -8.35
CA PHE A 87 -3.57 -6.54 -8.92
C PHE A 87 -4.28 -6.53 -10.27
N HIS A 88 -5.58 -6.28 -10.26
CA HIS A 88 -6.45 -6.45 -11.42
C HIS A 88 -6.36 -5.30 -12.43
N HIS A 89 -5.81 -4.15 -12.02
CA HIS A 89 -5.55 -3.01 -12.89
C HIS A 89 -4.13 -2.46 -12.68
N ILE A 90 -3.27 -2.54 -13.69
CA ILE A 90 -1.89 -2.04 -13.70
C ILE A 90 -1.74 -1.14 -14.92
N SER A 91 -1.78 0.17 -14.73
CA SER A 91 -1.83 1.15 -15.81
C SER A 91 -0.46 1.76 -16.06
N SER A 92 0.07 1.59 -17.28
CA SER A 92 1.31 2.25 -17.72
C SER A 92 1.09 3.70 -18.16
N SER A 93 -0.13 4.08 -18.52
CA SER A 93 -0.46 5.46 -18.91
C SER A 93 -0.71 6.37 -17.70
N LYS A 94 -1.17 5.80 -16.59
CA LYS A 94 -1.42 6.53 -15.33
C LYS A 94 -0.37 6.26 -14.25
N ASN A 95 0.57 5.34 -14.52
CA ASN A 95 1.57 4.84 -13.58
C ASN A 95 1.00 4.57 -12.18
N MET A 96 -0.01 3.71 -12.15
CA MET A 96 -0.67 3.27 -10.93
C MET A 96 -0.96 1.77 -10.98
N ILE A 97 -1.07 1.18 -9.79
CA ILE A 97 -1.46 -0.21 -9.60
C ILE A 97 -2.66 -0.28 -8.64
N MET A 98 -3.67 -1.05 -9.00
CA MET A 98 -4.91 -1.22 -8.24
C MET A 98 -5.07 -2.67 -7.80
N GLY A 99 -5.47 -2.84 -6.55
CA GLY A 99 -5.76 -4.13 -5.94
C GLY A 99 -6.94 -4.02 -4.96
N GLY A 100 -7.07 -5.02 -4.11
CA GLY A 100 -8.08 -5.01 -3.05
C GLY A 100 -9.46 -5.51 -3.47
N ASP A 101 -9.56 -6.16 -4.63
CA ASP A 101 -10.72 -6.97 -4.97
C ASP A 101 -10.62 -8.31 -4.22
N VAL A 102 -11.30 -8.36 -3.08
CA VAL A 102 -11.27 -9.48 -2.13
C VAL A 102 -12.33 -10.55 -2.45
N LEU A 103 -13.21 -10.33 -3.43
CA LEU A 103 -14.30 -11.25 -3.76
C LEU A 103 -14.16 -11.93 -5.11
N TYR A 104 -13.82 -11.17 -6.16
CA TYR A 104 -13.88 -11.64 -7.55
C TYR A 104 -12.53 -11.55 -8.28
N GLY A 105 -11.64 -10.68 -7.84
CA GLY A 105 -10.33 -10.46 -8.46
C GLY A 105 -10.37 -9.81 -9.86
N ASN A 106 -11.48 -9.17 -10.23
CA ASN A 106 -11.70 -8.59 -11.57
C ASN A 106 -11.99 -7.08 -11.56
N GLY A 107 -11.99 -6.45 -10.38
CA GLY A 107 -12.28 -5.04 -10.18
C GLY A 107 -13.73 -4.74 -9.79
N CYS A 108 -14.62 -5.74 -9.73
CA CYS A 108 -16.02 -5.56 -9.32
C CYS A 108 -16.32 -6.10 -7.91
N GLY A 109 -15.34 -6.71 -7.24
CA GLY A 109 -15.52 -7.43 -5.97
C GLY A 109 -14.95 -6.71 -4.75
N GLY A 110 -14.90 -5.38 -4.77
CA GLY A 110 -14.57 -4.59 -3.60
C GLY A 110 -15.60 -4.81 -2.51
N CYS A 111 -15.17 -5.11 -1.28
CA CYS A 111 -16.08 -5.26 -0.16
C CYS A 111 -15.94 -4.06 0.77
N ALA A 112 -16.98 -3.21 0.80
CA ALA A 112 -17.18 -2.37 1.98
C ALA A 112 -17.45 -3.33 3.14
N PRO A 113 -16.61 -3.36 4.19
CA PRO A 113 -16.74 -4.38 5.22
C PRO A 113 -18.16 -4.46 5.71
N VAL A 114 -18.69 -5.68 5.68
CA VAL A 114 -20.03 -6.00 6.18
C VAL A 114 -20.00 -6.09 7.71
N CYS A 115 -19.40 -5.09 8.35
CA CYS A 115 -19.38 -4.92 9.79
C CYS A 115 -20.37 -3.85 10.18
N ARG A 116 -21.00 -4.04 11.36
CA ARG A 116 -22.07 -3.18 11.91
C ARG A 116 -21.74 -1.69 12.00
N LYS A 117 -20.48 -1.30 11.79
CA LYS A 117 -20.03 0.08 11.55
C LYS A 117 -19.54 0.17 10.10
N VAL A 118 -20.38 0.72 9.24
CA VAL A 118 -19.95 1.25 7.95
C VAL A 118 -18.80 2.23 8.22
N PHE A 119 -17.66 2.04 7.57
CA PHE A 119 -16.53 2.97 7.69
C PHE A 119 -16.85 4.21 6.89
N GLN A 120 -17.54 5.14 7.55
CA GLN A 120 -17.97 6.40 7.00
C GLN A 120 -16.99 7.50 7.41
N GLU A 121 -16.52 8.25 6.43
CA GLU A 121 -15.65 9.41 6.65
C GLU A 121 -16.41 10.66 6.18
N SER A 122 -16.65 11.61 7.10
CA SER A 122 -17.43 12.82 6.80
C SER A 122 -16.64 13.89 6.06
N ASN A 123 -15.31 13.79 6.05
CA ASN A 123 -14.39 14.77 5.45
C ASN A 123 -13.47 14.11 4.41
N VAL A 124 -14.05 13.39 3.46
CA VAL A 124 -13.28 12.86 2.32
C VAL A 124 -12.92 14.02 1.41
N SER A 125 -11.65 14.41 1.36
CA SER A 125 -11.18 15.20 0.23
C SER A 125 -11.20 14.29 -0.98
N SER A 126 -12.19 14.45 -1.86
CA SER A 126 -12.29 13.67 -3.09
C SER A 126 -11.19 13.99 -4.11
N ALA A 127 -10.31 14.95 -3.81
CA ALA A 127 -9.17 15.29 -4.65
C ALA A 127 -7.89 15.11 -3.83
N VAL A 128 -7.13 14.06 -4.14
CA VAL A 128 -5.79 13.84 -3.58
C VAL A 128 -4.75 14.23 -4.63
N PRO A 129 -3.74 15.04 -4.30
CA PRO A 129 -2.64 15.33 -5.22
C PRO A 129 -1.94 14.05 -5.64
N ASN A 130 -1.72 13.89 -6.95
CA ASN A 130 -0.97 12.75 -7.45
C ASN A 130 0.49 12.84 -6.98
N THR A 131 0.82 12.00 -6.01
CA THR A 131 2.13 11.98 -5.33
C THR A 131 2.60 10.55 -5.28
N ARG A 132 3.84 10.32 -5.72
CA ARG A 132 4.50 9.02 -5.69
C ARG A 132 4.43 8.41 -4.28
N GLY A 133 4.07 7.13 -4.22
CA GLY A 133 3.98 6.33 -3.00
C GLY A 133 2.66 6.44 -2.26
N LYS A 134 1.76 7.36 -2.63
CA LYS A 134 0.47 7.47 -1.93
C LYS A 134 -0.37 6.21 -2.14
N VAL A 135 -0.89 5.68 -1.05
CA VAL A 135 -1.89 4.62 -1.04
C VAL A 135 -3.27 5.24 -0.85
N ILE A 136 -4.13 5.04 -1.83
CA ILE A 136 -5.46 5.62 -1.88
C ILE A 136 -6.50 4.53 -1.74
N LEU A 137 -7.41 4.69 -0.79
CA LEU A 137 -8.57 3.83 -0.63
C LEU A 137 -9.75 4.39 -1.43
N LEU A 138 -10.49 3.50 -2.10
CA LEU A 138 -11.60 3.87 -2.96
C LEU A 138 -12.95 3.78 -2.24
N PRO A 139 -13.85 4.74 -2.49
CA PRO A 139 -15.24 4.62 -2.06
C PRO A 139 -15.93 3.43 -2.74
N SER A 140 -17.06 3.02 -2.18
CA SER A 140 -17.96 2.05 -2.80
C SER A 140 -18.72 2.70 -3.94
N ASP A 141 -19.01 1.94 -4.99
CA ASP A 141 -19.78 2.43 -6.15
C ASP A 141 -21.17 2.93 -5.77
N THR A 142 -21.76 2.39 -4.70
CA THR A 142 -23.11 2.72 -4.24
C THR A 142 -23.17 3.94 -3.32
N ASN A 143 -22.07 4.29 -2.65
CA ASN A 143 -22.04 5.39 -1.69
C ASN A 143 -20.61 5.97 -1.55
N PRO A 144 -20.39 7.22 -1.99
CA PRO A 144 -19.10 7.91 -1.90
C PRO A 144 -18.54 8.10 -0.48
N SER A 145 -19.40 8.05 0.55
CA SER A 145 -18.99 8.17 1.95
C SER A 145 -18.60 6.82 2.57
N VAL A 146 -18.82 5.70 1.87
CA VAL A 146 -18.52 4.35 2.36
C VAL A 146 -17.33 3.82 1.59
N PHE A 147 -16.28 3.40 2.29
CA PHE A 147 -15.08 2.88 1.64
C PHE A 147 -15.10 1.36 1.49
N SER A 148 -14.57 0.91 0.37
CA SER A 148 -14.40 -0.50 0.04
C SER A 148 -13.02 -1.01 0.43
N SER A 149 -12.75 -2.28 0.16
CA SER A 149 -11.41 -2.87 0.24
C SER A 149 -10.50 -2.45 -0.92
N MET A 150 -11.04 -1.84 -1.98
CA MET A 150 -10.27 -1.47 -3.17
C MET A 150 -9.31 -0.33 -2.85
N PHE A 151 -8.08 -0.46 -3.35
CA PHE A 151 -7.06 0.57 -3.23
C PHE A 151 -6.24 0.68 -4.50
N TYR A 152 -5.61 1.83 -4.71
CA TYR A 152 -4.52 1.96 -5.67
C TYR A 152 -3.32 2.66 -5.07
N ILE A 153 -2.15 2.38 -5.64
CA ILE A 153 -0.88 2.98 -5.29
C ILE A 153 -0.40 3.82 -6.47
N LEU A 154 -0.11 5.09 -6.21
CA LEU A 154 0.43 6.03 -7.19
C LEU A 154 1.95 5.90 -7.24
N LEU A 155 2.53 5.74 -8.43
CA LEU A 155 3.96 5.51 -8.58
C LEU A 155 4.72 6.72 -9.13
N ASP A 156 4.05 7.63 -9.85
CA ASP A 156 4.62 8.91 -10.27
C ASP A 156 3.54 9.97 -10.58
N GLN A 157 3.97 11.12 -11.11
CA GLN A 157 3.10 12.23 -11.49
C GLN A 157 2.74 12.27 -12.99
N SER A 158 2.89 11.16 -13.72
CA SER A 158 2.59 11.11 -15.17
C SER A 158 1.09 11.13 -15.47
N GLY A 159 0.26 10.72 -14.51
CA GLY A 159 -1.20 10.74 -14.61
C GLY A 159 -1.82 12.12 -14.32
N PRO A 160 -3.15 12.18 -14.13
CA PRO A 160 -3.84 13.39 -13.70
C PRO A 160 -3.20 13.99 -12.44
N SER A 161 -3.23 15.32 -12.31
CA SER A 161 -2.65 16.02 -11.14
C SER A 161 -3.38 15.74 -9.83
N VAL A 162 -4.64 15.31 -9.92
CA VAL A 162 -5.48 14.92 -8.79
C VAL A 162 -6.19 13.61 -9.10
N VAL A 163 -6.40 12.81 -8.06
CA VAL A 163 -7.05 11.51 -8.15
C VAL A 163 -8.16 11.38 -7.10
N ASP A 164 -9.17 10.58 -7.42
CA ASP A 164 -10.34 10.35 -6.56
C ASP A 164 -10.06 9.33 -5.45
N GLY A 165 -10.61 9.56 -4.26
CA GLY A 165 -10.53 8.63 -3.13
C GLY A 165 -9.94 9.29 -1.89
N CYS A 166 -9.43 8.49 -0.96
CA CYS A 166 -8.84 8.99 0.27
C CYS A 166 -7.43 8.44 0.48
N SER A 167 -6.44 9.32 0.64
CA SER A 167 -5.10 8.91 1.03
C SER A 167 -5.10 8.38 2.46
N ILE A 168 -4.65 7.13 2.61
CA ILE A 168 -4.63 6.43 3.91
C ILE A 168 -3.22 6.12 4.40
N GLY A 169 -2.21 6.34 3.56
CA GLY A 169 -0.82 6.03 3.87
C GLY A 169 0.13 6.25 2.70
N ASP A 170 1.37 5.90 2.93
CA ASP A 170 2.50 6.05 2.02
C ASP A 170 3.32 4.76 1.97
N VAL A 171 3.74 4.35 0.77
CA VAL A 171 4.72 3.28 0.60
C VAL A 171 6.09 3.78 1.07
N ILE A 172 6.63 3.14 2.09
CA ILE A 172 7.94 3.48 2.67
C ILE A 172 9.06 2.53 2.21
N GLU A 173 8.70 1.31 1.77
CA GLU A 173 9.64 0.34 1.22
C GLU A 173 9.02 -0.42 0.04
N GLY A 174 9.83 -0.75 -0.97
CA GLY A 174 9.43 -1.62 -2.08
C GLY A 174 8.63 -0.93 -3.19
N ILE A 175 8.65 0.40 -3.26
CA ILE A 175 7.96 1.12 -4.33
C ILE A 175 8.61 0.86 -5.71
N GLU A 176 9.92 0.63 -5.75
CA GLU A 176 10.67 0.30 -6.96
C GLU A 176 10.18 -1.03 -7.57
N ILE A 177 9.72 -1.96 -6.72
CA ILE A 177 9.13 -3.24 -7.17
C ILE A 177 7.83 -2.95 -7.93
N LEU A 178 6.99 -2.05 -7.41
CA LEU A 178 5.74 -1.66 -8.04
C LEU A 178 5.98 -0.91 -9.36
N GLU A 179 6.98 -0.03 -9.40
CA GLU A 179 7.39 0.68 -10.62
C GLU A 179 7.86 -0.30 -11.70
N GLN A 180 8.68 -1.27 -11.32
CA GLN A 180 9.09 -2.33 -12.23
C GLN A 180 7.88 -3.12 -12.75
N ILE A 181 6.94 -3.48 -11.87
CA ILE A 181 5.73 -4.19 -12.25
C ILE A 181 4.92 -3.40 -13.30
N VAL A 182 4.73 -2.09 -13.09
CA VAL A 182 4.01 -1.24 -14.04
C VAL A 182 4.77 -1.16 -15.37
N LYS A 183 6.08 -0.98 -15.32
CA LYS A 183 6.92 -0.89 -16.53
C LYS A 183 6.90 -2.16 -17.36
N ASP A 184 7.01 -3.31 -16.72
CA ASP A 184 7.20 -4.60 -17.40
C ASP A 184 5.86 -5.27 -17.77
N TYR A 185 4.80 -5.03 -16.97
CA TYR A 185 3.53 -5.76 -17.08
C TYR A 185 2.28 -4.87 -17.15
N GLY A 186 2.42 -3.57 -16.95
CA GLY A 186 1.33 -2.61 -17.09
C GLY A 186 0.93 -2.38 -18.55
N THR A 187 -0.29 -1.93 -18.75
CA THR A 187 -0.82 -1.64 -20.09
C THR A 187 -1.63 -0.34 -20.08
N GLU A 188 -1.88 0.23 -21.26
CA GLU A 188 -2.63 1.49 -21.37
C GLU A 188 -4.09 1.33 -20.91
N ASN A 189 -4.70 0.17 -21.16
CA ASN A 189 -6.07 -0.14 -20.71
C ASN A 189 -6.12 -0.67 -19.28
N GLY A 190 -4.96 -0.81 -18.62
CA GLY A 190 -4.84 -1.27 -17.24
C GLY A 190 -4.91 -2.78 -17.06
N ARG A 191 -5.26 -3.59 -18.06
CA ARG A 191 -5.25 -5.04 -17.89
C ARG A 191 -3.82 -5.56 -17.96
N PRO A 192 -3.24 -6.12 -16.90
CA PRO A 192 -1.84 -6.51 -16.91
C PRO A 192 -1.55 -7.69 -17.83
N THR A 193 -0.34 -7.74 -18.38
CA THR A 193 0.10 -8.83 -19.27
C THR A 193 0.40 -10.12 -18.50
N LYS A 194 0.64 -10.01 -17.19
CA LYS A 194 0.86 -11.12 -16.26
C LYS A 194 -0.01 -10.96 -15.02
N LYS A 195 -0.45 -12.08 -14.46
CA LYS A 195 -1.25 -12.08 -13.24
C LYS A 195 -0.34 -11.97 -12.02
N LEU A 196 -0.40 -10.82 -11.35
CA LEU A 196 0.32 -10.52 -10.12
C LEU A 196 -0.62 -10.54 -8.94
N ILE A 197 -0.17 -11.12 -7.83
CA ILE A 197 -0.95 -11.30 -6.61
C ILE A 197 -0.18 -10.86 -5.38
N ILE A 198 -0.93 -10.61 -4.31
CA ILE A 198 -0.40 -10.47 -2.96
C ILE A 198 -0.34 -11.89 -2.35
N HIS A 199 0.83 -12.50 -2.30
CA HIS A 199 1.01 -13.84 -1.72
C HIS A 199 0.73 -13.87 -0.23
N LYS A 200 1.11 -12.81 0.49
CA LYS A 200 0.87 -12.64 1.93
C LYS A 200 0.73 -11.17 2.27
N CYS A 201 -0.07 -10.87 3.27
CA CYS A 201 -0.18 -9.53 3.85
C CYS A 201 -0.35 -9.59 5.36
N GLY A 202 -0.13 -8.46 6.02
CA GLY A 202 -0.40 -8.32 7.45
C GLY A 202 -0.01 -6.98 8.01
N HIS A 203 -0.24 -6.82 9.30
CA HIS A 203 0.23 -5.68 10.10
C HIS A 203 1.60 -6.01 10.70
N LEU A 204 2.49 -5.02 10.80
CA LEU A 204 3.81 -5.13 11.43
C LEU A 204 3.79 -4.69 12.90
#